data_AF-A0A9R1CK70-F1
#
_entry.id   AF-A0A9R1CK70-F1
#
_cell.length_a   1.000
_cell.length_b   1.000
_cell.length_c   1.000
_cell.angle_alpha   90.00
_cell.angle_beta   90.00
_cell.angle_gamma   90.00
#
_symmetry.space_group_name_H-M   'P 1'
#
loop_
_entity.id
_entity.type
_entity.pdbx_description
1 polymer ?
#
loop_
_entity_poly.entity_id
_entity_poly.type
_entity_poly.pdbx_seq_one_letter_code
_entity_poly.pdbx_strand_id
1 'polypeptide(L)'
;MFTDLNSLPLSTLAKAQQSLSRKSSSASSHGQSKEEKLALMKSKLAQMQRNKGKTVAVPDADSHGFKSRTQESDEESDSGPETTSSTKRGSKHAPALLSTKKQVSRKRQVIEVSKPERRDPRFSSVSAGHANADLHSKSYSFLPDLLRQELSELKEAVAAAKKAEKNCPWAEKPRRTAERERLEVQMGQVRTKLVRTEKEAMEREVLAKAKREEREKRTQGKGAWFMKKGEKKDLLLKARFETLEKQGGKTAVKKLVEKKRKKLASKEKKSRPFAKGAEGMGQDIKRRRVA
;
A
#
# COMPACT_ATOMS: atom_id res chain seq x y z
N MET A 1 9.02 -37.46 -49.70
CA MET A 1 8.08 -36.36 -49.45
C MET A 1 7.28 -36.69 -48.19
N PHE A 2 7.53 -36.02 -47.08
CA PHE A 2 6.60 -35.92 -45.95
C PHE A 2 6.89 -34.59 -45.25
N THR A 3 6.06 -33.58 -45.53
CA THR A 3 6.14 -32.23 -44.96
C THR A 3 4.92 -32.00 -44.09
N ASP A 4 4.84 -32.69 -42.95
CA ASP A 4 3.80 -32.42 -41.95
C ASP A 4 4.27 -31.29 -41.03
N LEU A 5 3.67 -30.11 -41.24
CA LEU A 5 3.88 -28.89 -40.45
C LEU A 5 3.58 -29.07 -38.95
N ASN A 6 2.76 -30.08 -38.61
CA ASN A 6 2.37 -30.38 -37.24
C ASN A 6 3.44 -31.14 -36.44
N SER A 7 4.48 -31.69 -37.08
CA SER A 7 5.58 -32.39 -36.38
C SER A 7 6.72 -31.45 -35.95
N LEU A 8 6.69 -30.19 -36.39
CA LEU A 8 7.76 -29.24 -36.08
C LEU A 8 7.66 -28.76 -34.63
N PRO A 9 8.74 -28.84 -33.84
CA PRO A 9 8.73 -28.36 -32.47
C PRO A 9 8.47 -26.84 -32.43
N LEU A 10 7.68 -26.40 -31.46
CA LEU A 10 7.25 -25.01 -31.30
C LEU A 10 8.43 -24.01 -31.28
N SER A 11 9.59 -24.46 -30.79
CA SER A 11 10.84 -23.70 -30.80
C SER A 11 11.36 -23.38 -32.20
N THR A 12 11.23 -24.31 -33.15
CA THR A 12 11.61 -24.07 -34.56
C THR A 12 10.66 -23.11 -35.24
N LEU A 13 9.37 -23.17 -34.92
CA LEU A 13 8.35 -22.26 -35.43
C LEU A 13 8.58 -20.84 -34.91
N ALA A 14 8.88 -20.68 -33.62
CA ALA A 14 9.23 -19.40 -33.01
C ALA A 14 10.53 -18.80 -33.59
N LYS A 15 11.53 -19.63 -33.87
CA LYS A 15 12.79 -19.21 -34.48
C LYS A 15 12.61 -18.77 -35.94
N ALA A 16 11.74 -19.45 -36.68
CA ALA A 16 11.34 -19.07 -38.04
C ALA A 16 10.57 -17.74 -38.07
N GLN A 17 9.65 -17.53 -37.10
CA GLN A 17 8.94 -16.25 -36.95
C GLN A 17 9.89 -15.09 -36.65
N GLN A 18 10.91 -15.29 -35.82
CA GLN A 18 11.93 -14.27 -35.55
C GLN A 18 12.84 -14.00 -36.75
N SER A 19 13.17 -15.00 -37.56
CA SER A 19 13.96 -14.77 -38.78
C SER A 19 13.16 -14.00 -39.84
N LEU A 20 11.85 -14.29 -39.96
CA LEU A 20 10.97 -13.57 -40.89
C LEU A 20 10.74 -12.11 -40.45
N SER A 21 10.59 -11.85 -39.15
CA SER A 21 10.44 -10.47 -38.64
C SER A 21 11.72 -9.64 -38.77
N ARG A 22 12.89 -10.26 -38.68
CA ARG A 22 14.17 -9.60 -38.95
C ARG A 22 14.34 -9.30 -40.45
N LYS A 23 13.95 -10.22 -41.33
CA LYS A 23 14.01 -10.04 -42.79
C LYS A 23 13.05 -8.97 -43.30
N SER A 24 11.87 -8.81 -42.69
CA SER A 24 10.95 -7.73 -43.05
C SER A 24 11.41 -6.34 -42.58
N SER A 25 12.20 -6.26 -41.50
CA SER A 25 12.76 -5.00 -41.01
C SER A 25 13.90 -4.42 -41.87
N SER A 26 14.54 -5.24 -42.72
CA SER A 26 15.65 -4.80 -43.58
C SER A 26 15.23 -4.36 -44.99
N ALA A 27 13.95 -4.48 -45.36
CA ALA A 27 13.47 -4.21 -46.72
C ALA A 27 12.63 -2.93 -46.88
N SER A 28 12.34 -2.16 -45.83
CA SER A 28 11.48 -0.96 -45.94
C SER A 28 11.91 0.25 -45.08
N SER A 29 13.21 0.54 -44.97
CA SER A 29 13.64 1.78 -44.29
C SER A 29 14.72 2.56 -45.02
N HIS A 30 14.53 2.77 -46.32
CA HIS A 30 15.20 3.86 -47.02
C HIS A 30 14.24 5.04 -47.11
N GLY A 31 14.45 6.08 -46.30
CA GLY A 31 13.79 7.38 -46.51
C GLY A 31 13.17 8.09 -45.30
N GLN A 32 13.06 7.49 -44.11
CA GLN A 32 12.53 8.23 -42.96
C GLN A 32 13.65 8.93 -42.20
N SER A 33 13.63 10.27 -42.26
CA SER A 33 14.56 11.14 -41.56
C SER A 33 14.56 10.82 -40.06
N LYS A 34 15.69 11.06 -39.38
CA LYS A 34 15.81 10.83 -37.92
C LYS A 34 14.72 11.59 -37.14
N GLU A 35 14.24 12.68 -37.71
CA GLU A 35 13.20 13.55 -37.16
C GLU A 35 11.80 12.91 -37.19
N GLU A 36 11.43 12.23 -38.28
CA GLU A 36 10.16 11.49 -38.36
C GLU A 36 10.09 10.35 -37.35
N LYS A 37 11.23 9.64 -37.14
CA LYS A 37 11.32 8.57 -36.13
C LYS A 37 11.19 9.12 -34.71
N LEU A 38 11.75 10.30 -34.44
CA LEU A 38 11.59 10.99 -33.16
C LEU A 38 10.16 11.48 -32.95
N ALA A 39 9.50 11.99 -33.98
CA ALA A 39 8.10 12.41 -33.93
C ALA A 39 7.16 11.22 -33.65
N LEU A 40 7.41 10.07 -34.30
CA LEU A 40 6.65 8.83 -34.08
C LEU A 40 6.84 8.27 -32.66
N MET A 41 8.06 8.35 -32.12
CA MET A 41 8.34 7.94 -30.74
C MET A 41 7.65 8.85 -29.71
N LYS A 42 7.67 10.17 -29.95
CA LYS A 42 7.00 11.17 -29.08
C LYS A 42 5.48 11.02 -29.11
N SER A 43 4.88 10.80 -30.27
CA SER A 43 3.42 10.61 -30.40
C SER A 43 2.96 9.33 -29.72
N LYS A 44 3.72 8.23 -29.86
CA LYS A 44 3.46 6.95 -29.18
C LYS A 44 3.56 7.07 -27.66
N LEU A 45 4.55 7.82 -27.15
CA LEU A 45 4.69 8.10 -25.71
C LEU A 45 3.49 8.89 -25.17
N ALA A 46 3.05 9.93 -25.89
CA ALA A 46 1.91 10.75 -25.52
C ALA A 46 0.59 9.95 -25.51
N GLN A 47 0.41 9.03 -26.47
CA GLN A 47 -0.74 8.13 -26.51
C GLN A 47 -0.73 7.16 -25.31
N MET A 48 0.44 6.64 -24.93
CA MET A 48 0.59 5.79 -23.74
C MET A 48 0.26 6.52 -22.44
N GLN A 49 0.63 7.80 -22.33
CA GLN A 49 0.33 8.62 -21.15
C GLN A 49 -1.16 8.96 -21.03
N ARG A 50 -1.84 9.23 -22.17
CA ARG A 50 -3.29 9.46 -22.20
C ARG A 50 -4.10 8.22 -21.77
N ASN A 51 -3.66 7.03 -22.19
CA ASN A 51 -4.31 5.77 -21.82
C ASN A 51 -4.09 5.38 -20.34
N LYS A 52 -3.15 6.03 -19.64
CA LYS A 52 -2.82 5.75 -18.23
C LYS A 52 -3.52 6.63 -17.21
N GLY A 53 -4.51 7.43 -17.65
CA GLY A 53 -5.54 8.04 -16.80
C GLY A 53 -5.09 8.54 -15.43
N LYS A 54 -4.39 9.68 -15.38
CA LYS A 54 -4.19 10.41 -14.13
C LYS A 54 -4.05 11.91 -14.38
N THR A 55 -5.14 12.63 -14.12
CA THR A 55 -5.06 14.01 -13.64
C THR A 55 -4.34 14.00 -12.29
N VAL A 56 -3.38 14.91 -12.11
CA VAL A 56 -2.98 15.59 -10.86
C VAL A 56 -1.63 16.26 -11.13
N ALA A 57 -1.61 17.58 -11.00
CA ALA A 57 -0.41 18.37 -10.77
C ALA A 57 0.13 18.05 -9.36
N VAL A 58 1.45 17.78 -9.24
CA VAL A 58 2.22 17.90 -7.99
C VAL A 58 3.60 18.45 -8.37
N PRO A 59 4.14 19.42 -7.60
CA PRO A 59 5.45 20.02 -7.84
C PRO A 59 6.62 19.18 -7.31
N ASP A 60 7.81 19.70 -7.60
CA ASP A 60 9.15 19.13 -7.52
C ASP A 60 9.53 18.38 -6.24
N ALA A 61 10.20 17.24 -6.44
CA ALA A 61 11.11 16.64 -5.48
C ALA A 61 12.21 15.89 -6.24
N ASP A 62 13.45 16.29 -5.93
CA ASP A 62 14.70 15.90 -6.58
C ASP A 62 14.89 14.38 -6.69
N SER A 63 15.18 13.93 -7.91
CA SER A 63 15.87 12.66 -8.12
C SER A 63 17.03 12.88 -9.09
N HIS A 64 18.24 12.68 -8.57
CA HIS A 64 19.49 12.73 -9.32
C HIS A 64 19.48 11.69 -10.44
N GLY A 65 19.11 12.12 -11.64
CA GLY A 65 19.30 11.35 -12.86
C GLY A 65 20.79 11.21 -13.17
N PHE A 66 21.28 9.97 -13.10
CA PHE A 66 22.56 9.54 -13.64
C PHE A 66 22.61 9.83 -15.15
N LYS A 67 23.27 10.93 -15.53
CA LYS A 67 23.63 11.21 -16.92
C LYS A 67 24.82 10.31 -17.28
N SER A 68 24.57 9.24 -18.02
CA SER A 68 25.62 8.53 -18.75
C SER A 68 26.17 9.48 -19.81
N ARG A 69 27.34 10.05 -19.54
CA ARG A 69 28.11 10.81 -20.53
C ARG A 69 28.72 9.79 -21.50
N THR A 70 28.16 9.73 -22.70
CA THR A 70 28.80 9.12 -23.87
C THR A 70 30.11 9.86 -24.11
N GLN A 71 31.22 9.13 -24.06
CA GLN A 71 32.54 9.64 -24.35
C GLN A 71 32.65 9.75 -25.88
N GLU A 72 32.56 10.97 -26.38
CA GLU A 72 32.94 11.33 -27.73
C GLU A 72 34.47 11.16 -27.87
N SER A 73 34.86 10.31 -28.81
CA SER A 73 36.24 10.10 -29.25
C SER A 73 36.58 11.21 -30.23
N ASP A 74 37.29 12.24 -29.77
CA ASP A 74 38.01 13.16 -30.64
C ASP A 74 39.24 12.43 -31.20
N GLU A 75 39.12 11.92 -32.43
CA GLU A 75 40.26 11.59 -33.28
C GLU A 75 40.75 12.89 -33.94
N GLU A 76 41.60 13.62 -33.22
CA GLU A 76 42.43 14.68 -33.81
C GLU A 76 43.87 14.16 -33.89
N SER A 77 44.29 13.92 -35.12
CA SER A 77 45.66 13.60 -35.50
C SER A 77 46.47 14.88 -35.55
N ASP A 78 47.34 15.11 -34.57
CA ASP A 78 48.47 16.02 -34.72
C ASP A 78 49.77 15.39 -34.20
N SER A 79 50.80 15.48 -35.03
CA SER A 79 52.08 14.77 -34.91
C SER A 79 53.12 15.65 -34.22
N GLY A 80 53.72 15.19 -33.11
CA GLY A 80 54.88 15.83 -32.46
C GLY A 80 55.44 15.01 -31.28
N PRO A 81 56.75 15.06 -31.00
CA PRO A 81 57.59 13.85 -30.94
C PRO A 81 57.56 13.06 -29.64
N GLU A 82 57.72 11.76 -29.82
CA GLU A 82 58.12 10.72 -28.86
C GLU A 82 59.14 11.20 -27.82
N THR A 83 58.70 11.30 -26.57
CA THR A 83 59.53 11.01 -25.39
C THR A 83 58.81 9.99 -24.51
N THR A 84 58.53 8.83 -25.10
CA THR A 84 58.10 7.66 -24.34
C THR A 84 59.32 7.11 -23.58
N SER A 85 59.37 7.25 -22.24
CA SER A 85 60.04 6.25 -21.36
C SER A 85 60.14 6.58 -19.87
N SER A 86 60.01 7.81 -19.36
CA SER A 86 60.46 8.06 -17.97
C SER A 86 59.43 7.94 -16.85
N THR A 87 58.15 7.65 -17.12
CA THR A 87 57.10 7.65 -16.06
C THR A 87 56.74 6.27 -15.50
N LYS A 88 57.34 5.19 -16.01
CA LYS A 88 57.12 3.83 -15.47
C LYS A 88 57.97 3.62 -14.22
N ARG A 89 57.35 3.14 -13.14
CA ARG A 89 58.05 2.72 -11.92
C ARG A 89 58.96 1.53 -12.22
N GLY A 90 60.22 1.60 -11.78
CA GLY A 90 61.18 0.49 -11.94
C GLY A 90 60.83 -0.76 -11.12
N SER A 91 60.09 -0.61 -10.01
CA SER A 91 59.56 -1.75 -9.23
C SER A 91 58.23 -1.36 -8.55
N LYS A 92 57.46 -2.36 -8.09
CA LYS A 92 56.14 -2.13 -7.45
C LYS A 92 56.22 -1.30 -6.16
N HIS A 93 57.37 -1.28 -5.50
CA HIS A 93 57.60 -0.56 -4.24
C HIS A 93 58.32 0.78 -4.45
N ALA A 94 58.65 1.13 -5.70
CA ALA A 94 59.28 2.41 -6.01
C ALA A 94 58.22 3.52 -6.22
N PRO A 95 58.51 4.77 -5.86
CA PRO A 95 57.64 5.91 -6.15
C PRO A 95 57.47 6.12 -7.67
N ALA A 96 56.28 6.56 -8.09
CA ALA A 96 56.01 6.89 -9.50
C ALA A 96 56.28 8.38 -9.76
N LEU A 97 56.88 8.67 -10.91
CA LEU A 97 56.96 10.03 -11.44
C LEU A 97 55.60 10.43 -12.01
N LEU A 98 55.11 11.60 -11.58
CA LEU A 98 53.87 12.21 -12.06
C LEU A 98 54.18 13.59 -12.64
N SER A 99 53.50 13.95 -13.73
CA SER A 99 53.67 15.27 -14.36
C SER A 99 53.20 16.38 -13.43
N THR A 100 54.05 17.39 -13.23
CA THR A 100 53.75 18.60 -12.44
C THR A 100 52.64 19.46 -13.04
N LYS A 101 52.33 19.28 -14.33
CA LYS A 101 51.23 19.97 -15.02
C LYS A 101 49.85 19.44 -14.61
N LYS A 102 49.78 18.28 -13.94
CA LYS A 102 48.52 17.68 -13.50
C LYS A 102 48.26 18.01 -12.04
N GLN A 103 47.30 18.89 -11.78
CA GLN A 103 46.91 19.26 -10.43
C GLN A 103 46.33 18.07 -9.66
N VAL A 104 46.76 17.88 -8.41
CA VAL A 104 46.22 16.84 -7.53
C VAL A 104 44.76 17.15 -7.18
N SER A 105 43.87 16.15 -7.31
CA SER A 105 42.47 16.32 -6.91
C SER A 105 42.35 16.55 -5.41
N ARG A 106 41.75 17.67 -5.00
CA ARG A 106 41.53 17.99 -3.57
C ARG A 106 40.43 17.14 -2.92
N LYS A 107 39.60 16.45 -3.72
CA LYS A 107 38.47 15.65 -3.24
C LYS A 107 38.85 14.17 -3.21
N ARG A 108 38.57 13.49 -2.10
CA ARG A 108 38.70 12.03 -1.99
C ARG A 108 37.51 11.38 -2.71
N GLN A 109 37.77 10.44 -3.61
CA GLN A 109 36.72 9.56 -4.14
C GLN A 109 36.35 8.54 -3.06
N VAL A 110 35.20 8.73 -2.42
CA VAL A 110 34.64 7.75 -1.48
C VAL A 110 33.91 6.70 -2.32
N ILE A 111 34.52 5.52 -2.43
CA ILE A 111 33.89 4.37 -3.07
C ILE A 111 32.98 3.72 -2.02
N GLU A 112 31.68 3.68 -2.27
CA GLU A 112 30.74 2.99 -1.40
C GLU A 112 30.99 1.49 -1.47
N VAL A 113 31.72 0.96 -0.48
CA VAL A 113 31.88 -0.48 -0.30
C VAL A 113 30.64 -1.00 0.42
N SER A 114 29.96 -1.99 -0.15
CA SER A 114 28.85 -2.69 0.51
C SER A 114 29.35 -3.33 1.80
N LYS A 115 29.02 -2.72 2.94
CA LYS A 115 29.36 -3.25 4.26
C LYS A 115 28.33 -4.30 4.66
N PRO A 116 28.72 -5.54 4.97
CA PRO A 116 27.77 -6.53 5.47
C PRO A 116 27.29 -6.10 6.87
N GLU A 117 26.05 -5.63 6.95
CA GLU A 117 25.41 -5.32 8.22
C GLU A 117 25.01 -6.62 8.91
N ARG A 118 25.61 -6.91 10.07
CA ARG A 118 25.21 -8.05 10.91
C ARG A 118 23.84 -7.73 11.52
N ARG A 119 22.77 -8.34 10.99
CA ARG A 119 21.39 -8.16 11.48
C ARG A 119 20.95 -9.38 12.30
N ASP A 120 20.27 -9.16 13.42
CA ASP A 120 19.65 -10.23 14.22
C ASP A 120 18.49 -10.84 13.43
N PRO A 121 18.47 -12.16 13.17
CA PRO A 121 17.41 -12.80 12.38
C PRO A 121 16.01 -12.61 12.96
N ARG A 122 15.87 -12.39 14.27
CA ARG A 122 14.58 -12.14 14.93
C ARG A 122 14.00 -10.78 14.61
N PHE A 123 14.87 -9.78 14.39
CA PHE A 123 14.50 -8.38 14.21
C PHE A 123 14.82 -7.85 12.81
N SER A 124 15.58 -8.61 12.02
CA SER A 124 15.95 -8.29 10.65
C SER A 124 14.70 -8.31 9.78
N SER A 125 14.39 -7.17 9.17
CA SER A 125 13.30 -7.06 8.18
C SER A 125 13.47 -8.03 7.01
N VAL A 126 14.69 -8.50 6.73
CA VAL A 126 14.97 -9.45 5.65
C VAL A 126 14.66 -10.88 6.08
N SER A 127 14.91 -11.24 7.34
CA SER A 127 14.78 -12.61 7.85
C SER A 127 13.40 -12.89 8.45
N ALA A 128 12.84 -11.95 9.21
CA ALA A 128 11.56 -12.11 9.89
C ALA A 128 10.34 -11.94 8.95
N GLY A 129 10.54 -11.33 7.78
CA GLY A 129 9.47 -11.06 6.82
C GLY A 129 8.36 -10.14 7.38
N HIS A 130 7.21 -10.13 6.72
CA HIS A 130 6.04 -9.38 7.20
C HIS A 130 5.31 -10.15 8.29
N ALA A 131 4.75 -9.44 9.27
CA ALA A 131 3.98 -10.05 10.36
C ALA A 131 2.78 -10.86 9.81
N ASN A 132 2.79 -12.17 10.06
CA ASN A 132 1.71 -13.07 9.67
C ASN A 132 0.54 -12.97 10.66
N ALA A 133 -0.48 -12.19 10.32
CA ALA A 133 -1.65 -11.98 11.17
C ALA A 133 -2.38 -13.29 11.55
N ASP A 134 -2.41 -14.28 10.65
CA ASP A 134 -3.04 -15.58 10.91
C ASP A 134 -2.27 -16.38 11.98
N LEU A 135 -0.95 -16.49 11.84
CA LEU A 135 -0.10 -17.16 12.83
C LEU A 135 -0.19 -16.45 14.18
N HIS A 136 -0.10 -15.11 14.20
CA HIS A 136 -0.26 -14.34 15.43
C HIS A 136 -1.60 -14.63 16.11
N SER A 137 -2.70 -14.65 15.35
CA SER A 137 -4.02 -14.93 15.91
C SER A 137 -4.15 -16.35 16.49
N LYS A 138 -3.43 -17.32 15.93
CA LYS A 138 -3.39 -18.70 16.40
C LYS A 138 -2.51 -18.84 17.65
N SER A 139 -1.32 -18.24 17.65
CA SER A 139 -0.39 -18.25 18.79
C SER A 139 -0.99 -17.56 20.01
N TYR A 140 -1.80 -16.52 19.80
CA TYR A 140 -2.44 -15.75 20.87
C TYR A 140 -3.96 -16.00 20.94
N SER A 141 -4.39 -17.24 20.71
CA SER A 141 -5.82 -17.62 20.75
C SER A 141 -6.46 -17.48 22.13
N PHE A 142 -5.67 -17.44 23.20
CA PHE A 142 -6.12 -17.30 24.59
C PHE A 142 -6.49 -15.85 24.98
N LEU A 143 -6.05 -14.84 24.21
CA LEU A 143 -6.29 -13.44 24.55
C LEU A 143 -7.78 -13.05 24.69
N PRO A 144 -8.70 -13.51 23.80
CA PRO A 144 -10.11 -13.19 23.95
C PRO A 144 -10.71 -13.69 25.27
N ASP A 145 -10.30 -14.87 25.73
CA ASP A 145 -10.80 -15.45 26.99
C ASP A 145 -10.28 -14.68 28.19
N LEU A 146 -9.00 -14.31 28.17
CA LEU A 146 -8.40 -13.43 29.19
C LEU A 146 -9.11 -12.07 29.24
N LEU A 147 -9.40 -11.46 28.08
CA LEU A 147 -10.14 -10.19 28.01
C LEU A 147 -11.57 -10.31 28.54
N ARG A 148 -12.23 -11.47 28.41
CA ARG A 148 -13.56 -11.71 28.99
C ARG A 148 -13.50 -11.78 30.50
N GLN A 149 -12.50 -12.47 31.04
CA GLN A 149 -12.26 -12.58 32.48
C GLN A 149 -11.93 -11.21 33.09
N GLU A 150 -11.01 -10.46 32.49
CA GLU A 150 -10.67 -9.09 32.91
C GLU A 150 -11.91 -8.18 32.88
N LEU A 151 -12.78 -8.33 31.88
CA LEU A 151 -14.01 -7.55 31.77
C LEU A 151 -15.01 -7.92 32.88
N SER A 152 -15.14 -9.20 33.26
CA SER A 152 -15.98 -9.59 34.42
C SER A 152 -15.43 -9.04 35.73
N GLU A 153 -14.13 -9.15 35.97
CA GLU A 153 -13.48 -8.63 37.19
C GLU A 153 -13.66 -7.11 37.30
N LEU A 154 -13.45 -6.38 36.19
CA LEU A 154 -13.66 -4.92 36.16
C LEU A 154 -15.13 -4.54 36.39
N LYS A 155 -16.09 -5.33 35.94
CA LYS A 155 -17.51 -5.07 36.24
C LYS A 155 -17.79 -5.20 37.74
N GLU A 156 -17.24 -6.23 38.39
CA GLU A 156 -17.37 -6.44 39.82
C GLU A 156 -16.68 -5.33 40.61
N ALA A 157 -15.47 -4.95 40.21
CA ALA A 157 -14.73 -3.83 40.81
C ALA A 157 -15.49 -2.50 40.67
N VAL A 158 -16.05 -2.20 39.50
CA VAL A 158 -16.89 -1.00 39.29
C VAL A 158 -18.15 -1.06 40.17
N ALA A 159 -18.77 -2.22 40.32
CA ALA A 159 -19.94 -2.39 41.19
C ALA A 159 -19.58 -2.19 42.67
N ALA A 160 -18.43 -2.71 43.11
CA ALA A 160 -17.91 -2.50 44.45
C ALA A 160 -17.56 -1.03 44.71
N ALA A 161 -16.87 -0.37 43.78
CA ALA A 161 -16.54 1.05 43.86
C ALA A 161 -17.81 1.93 43.95
N LYS A 162 -18.86 1.60 43.19
CA LYS A 162 -20.17 2.28 43.28
C LYS A 162 -20.84 2.11 44.64
N LYS A 163 -20.73 0.93 45.26
CA LYS A 163 -21.24 0.71 46.63
C LYS A 163 -20.40 1.50 47.65
N ALA A 164 -19.08 1.48 47.49
CA ALA A 164 -18.15 2.18 48.37
C ALA A 164 -18.33 3.71 48.32
N GLU A 165 -18.62 4.28 47.15
CA GLU A 165 -18.93 5.70 46.96
C GLU A 165 -20.27 6.11 47.59
N LYS A 166 -21.27 5.20 47.58
CA LYS A 166 -22.57 5.47 48.22
C LYS A 166 -22.47 5.50 49.74
N ASN A 167 -21.61 4.65 50.31
CA ASN A 167 -21.49 4.47 51.75
C ASN A 167 -20.37 5.32 52.39
N CYS A 168 -19.59 6.09 51.63
CA CYS A 168 -18.49 6.88 52.17
C CYS A 168 -18.95 8.25 52.72
N PRO A 169 -18.25 8.80 53.73
CA PRO A 169 -18.43 10.18 54.17
C PRO A 169 -18.22 11.18 53.03
N TRP A 170 -18.88 12.34 53.10
CA TRP A 170 -18.83 13.37 52.05
C TRP A 170 -17.39 13.82 51.73
N ALA A 171 -16.52 13.91 52.73
CA ALA A 171 -15.12 14.32 52.57
C ALA A 171 -14.31 13.36 51.69
N GLU A 172 -14.59 12.05 51.72
CA GLU A 172 -13.88 11.04 50.91
C GLU A 172 -14.51 10.79 49.54
N LYS A 173 -15.72 11.31 49.33
CA LYS A 173 -16.52 11.11 48.11
C LYS A 173 -15.75 11.47 46.83
N PRO A 174 -15.01 12.59 46.74
CA PRO A 174 -14.23 12.95 45.55
C PRO A 174 -13.15 11.91 45.20
N ARG A 175 -12.57 11.26 46.21
CA ARG A 175 -11.55 10.22 46.00
C ARG A 175 -12.19 8.94 45.48
N ARG A 176 -13.34 8.53 46.05
CA ARG A 176 -14.08 7.33 45.61
C ARG A 176 -14.68 7.50 44.21
N THR A 177 -15.18 8.68 43.87
CA THR A 177 -15.65 9.00 42.52
C THR A 177 -14.54 8.87 41.49
N ALA A 178 -13.35 9.40 41.78
CA ALA A 178 -12.19 9.31 40.90
C ALA A 178 -11.74 7.85 40.68
N GLU A 179 -11.78 7.03 41.73
CA GLU A 179 -11.49 5.60 41.64
C GLU A 179 -12.51 4.85 40.76
N ARG A 180 -13.81 5.09 40.97
CA ARG A 180 -14.87 4.54 40.12
C ARG A 180 -14.65 4.92 38.65
N GLU A 181 -14.40 6.20 38.38
CA GLU A 181 -14.20 6.69 37.01
C GLU A 181 -12.98 6.06 36.34
N ARG A 182 -11.88 5.87 37.07
CA ARG A 182 -10.71 5.15 36.58
C ARG A 182 -11.06 3.72 36.17
N LEU A 183 -11.79 3.00 37.01
CA LEU A 183 -12.23 1.63 36.71
C LEU A 183 -13.19 1.58 35.52
N GLU A 184 -14.10 2.55 35.40
CA GLU A 184 -15.02 2.65 34.26
C GLU A 184 -14.28 2.92 32.94
N VAL A 185 -13.24 3.75 32.97
CA VAL A 185 -12.36 3.99 31.81
C VAL A 185 -11.63 2.70 31.42
N GLN A 186 -11.05 1.99 32.38
CA GLN A 186 -10.37 0.70 32.13
C GLN A 186 -11.34 -0.34 31.55
N MET A 187 -12.53 -0.47 32.13
CA MET A 187 -13.58 -1.34 31.61
C MET A 187 -13.97 -0.97 30.17
N GLY A 188 -14.06 0.33 29.86
CA GLY A 188 -14.32 0.82 28.51
C GLY A 188 -13.23 0.43 27.51
N GLN A 189 -11.96 0.51 27.92
CA GLN A 189 -10.81 0.12 27.09
C GLN A 189 -10.82 -1.39 26.80
N VAL A 190 -10.99 -2.23 27.83
CA VAL A 190 -11.05 -3.70 27.70
C VAL A 190 -12.24 -4.10 26.81
N ARG A 191 -13.42 -3.52 27.04
CA ARG A 191 -14.60 -3.73 26.19
C ARG A 191 -14.33 -3.39 24.73
N THR A 192 -13.64 -2.29 24.47
CA THR A 192 -13.32 -1.87 23.09
C THR A 192 -12.35 -2.84 22.43
N LYS A 193 -11.32 -3.30 23.16
CA LYS A 193 -10.39 -4.33 22.69
C LYS A 193 -11.13 -5.63 22.37
N LEU A 194 -11.99 -6.10 23.26
CA LEU A 194 -12.77 -7.33 23.07
C LEU A 194 -13.64 -7.25 21.81
N VAL A 195 -14.45 -6.20 21.67
CA VAL A 195 -15.31 -6.00 20.49
C VAL A 195 -14.49 -5.95 19.19
N ARG A 196 -13.33 -5.32 19.22
CA ARG A 196 -12.41 -5.29 18.08
C ARG A 196 -11.88 -6.69 17.75
N THR A 197 -11.42 -7.44 18.74
CA THR A 197 -10.86 -8.79 18.55
C THR A 197 -11.91 -9.75 17.99
N GLU A 198 -13.14 -9.72 18.51
CA GLU A 198 -14.26 -10.53 18.03
C GLU A 198 -14.63 -10.17 16.59
N LYS A 199 -14.69 -8.87 16.28
CA LYS A 199 -14.93 -8.40 14.91
C LYS A 199 -13.85 -8.90 13.95
N GLU A 200 -12.57 -8.76 14.30
CA GLU A 200 -11.46 -9.22 13.47
C GLU A 200 -11.46 -10.74 13.29
N ALA A 201 -11.83 -11.50 14.32
CA ALA A 201 -11.98 -12.96 14.24
C ALA A 201 -13.11 -13.35 13.27
N MET A 202 -14.28 -12.73 13.40
CA MET A 202 -15.41 -12.93 12.48
C MET A 202 -15.02 -12.62 11.03
N GLU A 203 -14.36 -11.48 10.79
CA GLU A 203 -13.92 -11.08 9.44
C GLU A 203 -12.93 -12.10 8.86
N ARG A 204 -11.99 -12.60 9.66
CA ARG A 204 -11.02 -13.63 9.27
C ARG A 204 -11.70 -14.95 8.91
N GLU A 205 -12.59 -15.45 9.77
CA GLU A 205 -13.32 -16.70 9.53
C GLU A 205 -14.16 -16.65 8.26
N VAL A 206 -14.87 -15.55 8.06
CA VAL A 206 -15.75 -15.33 6.92
C VAL A 206 -14.95 -15.31 5.61
N LEU A 207 -13.81 -14.60 5.58
CA LEU A 207 -12.92 -14.61 4.43
C LEU A 207 -12.23 -15.96 4.21
N ALA A 208 -11.90 -16.67 5.29
CA ALA A 208 -11.30 -18.00 5.22
C ALA A 208 -12.29 -19.03 4.62
N LYS A 209 -13.56 -18.99 5.03
CA LYS A 209 -14.63 -19.82 4.46
C LYS A 209 -14.80 -19.57 2.95
N ALA A 210 -14.92 -18.31 2.54
CA ALA A 210 -15.01 -17.97 1.12
C ALA A 210 -13.78 -18.40 0.31
N LYS A 211 -12.57 -18.28 0.88
CA LYS A 211 -11.33 -18.75 0.25
C LYS A 211 -11.28 -20.27 0.14
N ARG A 212 -11.85 -20.99 1.12
CA ARG A 212 -11.94 -22.46 1.11
C ARG A 212 -12.91 -22.94 0.04
N GLU A 213 -14.11 -22.37 -0.02
CA GLU A 213 -15.11 -22.69 -1.04
C GLU A 213 -14.58 -22.44 -2.46
N GLU A 214 -13.85 -21.34 -2.68
CA GLU A 214 -13.25 -21.07 -4.00
C GLU A 214 -12.10 -22.02 -4.32
N ARG A 215 -11.38 -22.52 -3.32
CA ARG A 215 -10.39 -23.59 -3.50
C ARG A 215 -11.06 -24.90 -3.90
N GLU A 216 -12.16 -25.26 -3.26
CA GLU A 216 -12.94 -26.48 -3.57
C GLU A 216 -13.53 -26.41 -4.99
N LYS A 217 -14.11 -25.27 -5.39
CA LYS A 217 -14.58 -25.05 -6.77
C LYS A 217 -13.45 -25.17 -7.80
N ARG A 218 -12.25 -24.71 -7.44
CA ARG A 218 -11.08 -24.85 -8.30
C ARG A 218 -10.61 -26.29 -8.44
N THR A 219 -10.64 -27.07 -7.36
CA THR A 219 -10.35 -28.51 -7.44
C THR A 219 -11.38 -29.26 -8.29
N GLN A 220 -12.62 -28.77 -8.36
CA GLN A 220 -13.66 -29.28 -9.25
C GLN A 220 -13.49 -28.83 -10.72
N GLY A 221 -12.44 -28.07 -11.05
CA GLY A 221 -12.13 -27.64 -12.42
C GLY A 221 -12.57 -26.21 -12.77
N LYS A 222 -13.15 -25.44 -11.83
CA LYS A 222 -13.38 -24.01 -12.05
C LYS A 222 -12.05 -23.27 -12.16
N GLY A 223 -11.95 -22.30 -13.08
CA GLY A 223 -10.78 -21.44 -13.20
C GLY A 223 -10.48 -20.63 -11.93
N ALA A 224 -9.25 -20.12 -11.81
CA ALA A 224 -8.84 -19.34 -10.64
C ALA A 224 -9.60 -18.02 -10.56
N TRP A 225 -10.56 -17.93 -9.63
CA TRP A 225 -11.31 -16.70 -9.36
C TRP A 225 -10.87 -16.06 -8.04
N PHE A 226 -10.80 -14.73 -8.04
CA PHE A 226 -10.43 -13.93 -6.86
C PHE A 226 -11.52 -12.90 -6.58
N MET A 227 -12.03 -12.92 -5.36
CA MET A 227 -13.12 -12.04 -4.96
C MET A 227 -12.71 -10.56 -5.02
N LYS A 228 -13.54 -9.74 -5.66
CA LYS A 228 -13.32 -8.29 -5.77
C LYS A 228 -13.42 -7.62 -4.40
N LYS A 229 -12.85 -6.42 -4.27
CA LYS A 229 -12.91 -5.65 -3.01
C LYS A 229 -14.35 -5.31 -2.59
N GLY A 230 -15.25 -5.06 -3.55
CA GLY A 230 -16.68 -4.81 -3.29
C GLY A 230 -17.36 -6.05 -2.72
N GLU A 231 -17.25 -7.17 -3.40
CA GLU A 231 -17.81 -8.46 -2.99
C GLU A 231 -17.32 -8.89 -1.60
N LYS A 232 -16.03 -8.67 -1.27
CA LYS A 232 -15.51 -8.90 0.09
C LYS A 232 -16.25 -8.07 1.14
N LYS A 233 -16.50 -6.78 0.87
CA LYS A 233 -17.23 -5.90 1.79
C LYS A 233 -18.68 -6.34 1.96
N ASP A 234 -19.33 -6.75 0.88
CA ASP A 234 -20.72 -7.21 0.92
C ASP A 234 -20.84 -8.50 1.73
N LEU A 235 -19.88 -9.42 1.56
CA LEU A 235 -19.82 -10.66 2.32
C LEU A 235 -19.61 -10.38 3.82
N LEU A 236 -18.66 -9.51 4.17
CA LEU A 236 -18.47 -9.08 5.57
C LEU A 236 -19.71 -8.37 6.14
N LEU A 237 -20.41 -7.58 5.32
CA LEU A 237 -21.62 -6.87 5.73
C LEU A 237 -22.77 -7.84 6.02
N LYS A 238 -22.96 -8.86 5.17
CA LYS A 238 -23.92 -9.95 5.39
C LYS A 238 -23.62 -10.68 6.70
N ALA A 239 -22.37 -11.12 6.89
CA ALA A 239 -21.95 -11.79 8.12
C ALA A 239 -22.20 -10.90 9.36
N ARG A 240 -21.93 -9.60 9.27
CA ARG A 240 -22.23 -8.66 10.37
C ARG A 240 -23.72 -8.60 10.70
N PHE A 241 -24.60 -8.55 9.69
CA PHE A 241 -26.04 -8.58 9.95
C PHE A 241 -26.47 -9.92 10.53
N GLU A 242 -25.99 -11.04 10.00
CA GLU A 242 -26.28 -12.37 10.54
C GLU A 242 -25.87 -12.50 12.02
N THR A 243 -24.68 -12.01 12.41
CA THR A 243 -24.27 -12.01 13.82
C THR A 243 -25.20 -11.17 14.70
N LEU A 244 -25.65 -10.02 14.18
CA LEU A 244 -26.57 -9.15 14.91
C LEU A 244 -27.96 -9.79 15.02
N GLU A 245 -28.42 -10.50 13.99
CA GLU A 245 -29.65 -11.28 14.04
C GLU A 245 -29.55 -12.44 15.04
N LYS A 246 -28.41 -13.13 15.10
CA LYS A 246 -28.18 -14.19 16.09
C LYS A 246 -28.19 -13.67 17.52
N GLN A 247 -27.59 -12.49 17.76
CA GLN A 247 -27.48 -11.92 19.11
C GLN A 247 -28.75 -11.21 19.59
N GLY A 248 -29.44 -10.48 18.70
CA GLY A 248 -30.54 -9.57 19.08
C GLY A 248 -31.79 -9.69 18.20
N GLY A 249 -31.85 -10.72 17.35
CA GLY A 249 -32.97 -10.99 16.47
C GLY A 249 -33.15 -9.94 15.35
N LYS A 250 -34.27 -10.09 14.63
CA LYS A 250 -34.67 -9.18 13.54
C LYS A 250 -34.92 -7.75 14.04
N THR A 251 -35.29 -7.58 15.31
CA THR A 251 -35.58 -6.26 15.91
C THR A 251 -34.29 -5.44 16.08
N ALA A 252 -33.18 -6.05 16.48
CA ALA A 252 -31.88 -5.37 16.58
C ALA A 252 -31.38 -4.88 15.22
N VAL A 253 -31.56 -5.68 14.16
CA VAL A 253 -31.23 -5.28 12.79
C VAL A 253 -32.11 -4.11 12.33
N LYS A 254 -33.43 -4.20 12.50
CA LYS A 254 -34.36 -3.11 12.15
C LYS A 254 -33.96 -1.80 12.85
N LYS A 255 -33.69 -1.85 14.15
CA LYS A 255 -33.20 -0.69 14.93
C LYS A 255 -31.90 -0.12 14.37
N LEU A 256 -30.95 -0.97 13.96
CA LEU A 256 -29.69 -0.51 13.36
C LEU A 256 -29.91 0.17 12.00
N VAL A 257 -30.75 -0.43 11.15
CA VAL A 257 -31.11 0.10 9.83
C VAL A 257 -31.85 1.42 9.96
N GLU A 258 -32.82 1.53 10.87
CA GLU A 258 -33.54 2.77 11.16
C GLU A 258 -32.59 3.88 11.65
N LYS A 259 -31.67 3.57 12.57
CA LYS A 259 -30.64 4.52 13.01
C LYS A 259 -29.77 4.99 11.83
N LYS A 260 -29.41 4.10 10.91
CA LYS A 260 -28.68 4.44 9.69
C LYS A 260 -29.52 5.32 8.74
N ARG A 261 -30.79 4.98 8.52
CA ARG A 261 -31.72 5.78 7.71
C ARG A 261 -31.90 7.20 8.28
N LYS A 262 -32.12 7.34 9.59
CA LYS A 262 -32.22 8.64 10.26
C LYS A 262 -30.95 9.48 10.09
N LYS A 263 -29.77 8.86 10.25
CA LYS A 263 -28.47 9.53 10.04
C LYS A 263 -28.28 9.97 8.59
N LEU A 264 -28.62 9.13 7.62
CA LEU A 264 -28.53 9.47 6.20
C LEU A 264 -29.49 10.60 5.83
N ALA A 265 -30.75 10.52 6.27
CA ALA A 265 -31.74 11.57 6.05
C ALA A 265 -31.31 12.91 6.67
N SER A 266 -30.67 12.90 7.85
CA SER A 266 -30.12 14.11 8.47
C SER A 266 -28.94 14.68 7.67
N LYS A 267 -28.05 13.83 7.17
CA LYS A 267 -26.93 14.26 6.31
C LYS A 267 -27.44 14.83 4.99
N GLU A 268 -28.41 14.18 4.36
CA GLU A 268 -29.04 14.64 3.13
C GLU A 268 -29.72 16.01 3.34
N LYS A 269 -30.47 16.18 4.44
CA LYS A 269 -31.03 17.48 4.83
C LYS A 269 -29.96 18.56 4.96
N LYS A 270 -28.78 18.23 5.53
CA LYS A 270 -27.67 19.17 5.72
C LYS A 270 -26.87 19.44 4.44
N SER A 271 -26.82 18.49 3.51
CA SER A 271 -26.13 18.64 2.22
C SER A 271 -26.95 19.36 1.16
N ARG A 272 -28.24 19.62 1.42
CA ARG A 272 -29.08 20.40 0.50
C ARG A 272 -28.58 21.85 0.44
N PRO A 273 -28.33 22.41 -0.75
CA PRO A 273 -27.91 23.81 -0.91
C PRO A 273 -29.02 24.80 -0.48
N PHE A 274 -30.29 24.40 -0.63
CA PHE A 274 -31.45 25.22 -0.28
C PHE A 274 -32.31 24.54 0.79
N ALA A 275 -32.93 25.36 1.65
CA ALA A 275 -33.92 24.89 2.61
C ALA A 275 -35.06 24.18 1.87
N LYS A 276 -35.64 23.13 2.49
CA LYS A 276 -36.76 22.40 1.90
C LYS A 276 -37.92 23.37 1.67
N GLY A 277 -38.18 23.72 0.40
CA GLY A 277 -39.21 24.68 -0.01
C GLY A 277 -38.69 26.03 -0.56
N ALA A 278 -37.37 26.24 -0.66
CA ALA A 278 -36.80 27.50 -1.18
C ALA A 278 -36.50 27.48 -2.70
N GLU A 279 -36.59 26.33 -3.36
CA GLU A 279 -36.58 26.24 -4.84
C GLU A 279 -37.94 26.67 -5.38
N GLY A 280 -38.15 27.98 -5.49
CA GLY A 280 -39.38 28.54 -6.05
C GLY A 280 -39.66 30.00 -5.68
N MET A 281 -38.99 30.54 -4.66
CA MET A 281 -39.13 31.95 -4.29
C MET A 281 -37.85 32.71 -4.67
N GLY A 282 -37.73 33.04 -5.95
CA GLY A 282 -36.83 34.10 -6.37
C GLY A 282 -37.42 35.46 -5.98
N GLN A 283 -37.41 35.83 -4.70
CA GLN A 283 -37.72 37.21 -4.25
C GLN A 283 -36.99 37.56 -2.94
N ASP A 284 -36.14 38.58 -3.04
CA ASP A 284 -35.82 39.61 -2.03
C ASP A 284 -36.09 39.30 -0.54
N ILE A 285 -35.16 38.59 0.10
CA ILE A 285 -35.09 38.59 1.56
C ILE A 285 -34.23 39.78 1.99
N LYS A 286 -34.87 40.94 2.14
CA LYS A 286 -34.31 42.13 2.80
C LYS A 286 -33.68 41.72 4.13
N ARG A 287 -32.37 41.91 4.25
CA ARG A 287 -31.60 41.72 5.49
C ARG A 287 -32.26 42.54 6.60
N ARG A 288 -32.87 41.89 7.60
CA ARG A 288 -33.22 42.53 8.88
C ARG A 288 -31.90 43.01 9.50
N ARG A 289 -31.66 44.33 9.48
CA ARG A 289 -30.68 44.94 10.38
C ARG A 289 -31.22 44.73 11.80
N VAL A 290 -30.40 44.07 12.62
CA VAL A 290 -30.61 43.99 14.06
C VAL A 290 -30.07 45.31 14.64
N ALA A 291 -30.89 45.98 15.44
CA ALA A 291 -30.51 47.11 16.27
C ALA A 291 -29.78 46.63 17.52
#